data_AF-A0A8T0P6K5-F1
#
_entry.id   AF-A0A8T0P6K5-F1
#
_cell.length_a   1.000
_cell.length_b   1.000
_cell.length_c   1.000
_cell.angle_alpha   90.00
_cell.angle_beta   90.00
_cell.angle_gamma   90.00
#
_symmetry.space_group_name_H-M   'P 1'
#
loop_
_entity.id
_entity.type
_entity.pdbx_description
1 polymer ?
#
loop_
_entity_poly.entity_id
_entity_poly.type
_entity_poly.pdbx_seq_one_letter_code
_entity_poly.pdbx_strand_id
1 'polypeptide(L)'
;MARRRAHITFTADQTQRMKERAHRFCQVLIEGHFEKALAVPSAVAERTRSRKEVKVRINWGKTMKTWPVKVSVAGKKGRMYLTSGWAAYVEANKLLAPDFIVFSYYVDHGDLAVKVFDPSGCRRIYPEGGPVVANL
;
A
#
# COMPACT_ATOMS: atom_id res chain seq x y z
N MET A 1 -36.82 14.14 35.33
CA MET A 1 -35.56 13.39 35.18
C MET A 1 -35.49 12.81 33.77
N ALA A 2 -34.76 13.44 32.84
CA ALA A 2 -34.59 12.94 31.47
C ALA A 2 -33.08 12.82 31.17
N ARG A 3 -32.59 11.57 31.05
CA ARG A 3 -31.22 11.28 30.64
C ARG A 3 -31.05 11.63 29.16
N ARG A 4 -30.34 12.71 28.86
CA ARG A 4 -29.89 13.01 27.49
C ARG A 4 -28.86 11.95 27.08
N ARG A 5 -29.20 11.10 26.11
CA ARG A 5 -28.26 10.21 25.42
C ARG A 5 -27.25 11.09 24.67
N ALA A 6 -25.98 11.01 25.07
CA ALA A 6 -24.88 11.52 24.27
C ALA A 6 -24.80 10.68 22.98
N HIS A 7 -25.19 11.26 21.85
CA HIS A 7 -24.82 10.76 20.55
C HIS A 7 -23.32 11.02 20.38
N ILE A 8 -22.51 10.03 20.73
CA ILE A 8 -21.08 10.03 20.43
C ILE A 8 -20.96 9.90 18.91
N THR A 9 -20.58 10.98 18.24
CA THR A 9 -20.06 10.97 16.86
C THR A 9 -18.77 10.18 16.83
N PHE A 10 -18.89 8.85 16.79
CA PHE A 10 -17.78 7.91 16.91
C PHE A 10 -17.02 7.70 15.58
N THR A 11 -17.56 8.10 14.43
CA THR A 11 -17.03 7.66 13.13
C THR A 11 -15.93 8.55 12.54
N ALA A 12 -16.05 9.88 12.65
CA ALA A 12 -15.07 10.80 12.04
C ALA A 12 -13.77 10.89 12.85
N ASP A 13 -13.86 10.93 14.18
CA ASP A 13 -12.72 11.06 15.09
C ASP A 13 -11.85 9.79 15.11
N GLN A 14 -12.46 8.60 15.05
CA GLN A 14 -11.73 7.33 14.91
C GLN A 14 -10.97 7.26 13.58
N THR A 15 -11.55 7.74 12.48
CA THR A 15 -10.91 7.74 11.14
C THR A 15 -9.70 8.68 11.09
N GLN A 16 -9.75 9.80 11.83
CA GLN A 16 -8.64 10.74 11.99
C GLN A 16 -7.51 10.11 12.82
N ARG A 17 -7.85 9.48 13.95
CA ARG A 17 -6.89 8.80 14.85
C ARG A 17 -6.18 7.62 14.18
N MET A 18 -6.87 6.92 13.27
CA MET A 18 -6.31 5.84 12.43
C MET A 18 -5.23 6.32 11.44
N LYS A 19 -5.23 7.61 11.05
CA LYS A 19 -4.18 8.18 10.18
C LYS A 19 -2.86 8.44 10.90
N GLU A 20 -2.86 8.51 12.22
CA GLU A 20 -1.73 9.04 13.02
C GLU A 20 -0.66 7.98 13.35
N ARG A 21 -0.97 6.68 13.25
CA ARG A 21 0.00 5.58 13.47
C ARG A 21 0.44 4.88 12.17
N ALA A 22 0.33 5.57 11.04
CA ALA A 22 0.79 5.04 9.76
C ALA A 22 2.27 5.37 9.55
N HIS A 23 3.10 4.34 9.43
CA HIS A 23 4.49 4.53 9.01
C HIS A 23 4.54 4.63 7.49
N ARG A 24 5.22 5.67 7.00
CA ARG A 24 5.28 5.96 5.57
C ARG A 24 6.70 5.86 5.06
N PHE A 25 6.84 5.31 3.88
CA PHE A 25 8.11 5.21 3.18
C PHE A 25 7.87 5.34 1.68
N CYS A 26 8.85 5.89 0.98
CA CYS A 26 8.84 5.98 -0.47
C CYS A 26 9.87 5.03 -1.06
N GLN A 27 9.59 4.52 -2.26
CA GLN A 27 10.50 3.66 -2.99
C GLN A 27 10.37 3.95 -4.48
N VAL A 28 11.50 4.20 -5.13
CA VAL A 28 11.59 4.31 -6.58
C VAL A 28 11.60 2.91 -7.18
N LEU A 29 10.79 2.70 -8.21
CA LEU A 29 10.74 1.45 -8.95
C LEU A 29 11.83 1.46 -10.02
N ILE A 30 12.77 0.53 -9.89
CA ILE A 30 13.90 0.37 -10.81
C ILE A 30 13.63 -0.88 -11.64
N GLU A 31 13.76 -0.75 -12.95
CA GLU A 31 13.55 -1.86 -13.89
C GLU A 31 14.35 -3.11 -13.48
N GLY A 32 13.68 -4.27 -13.52
CA GLY A 32 14.22 -5.57 -13.11
C GLY A 32 14.21 -5.83 -11.60
N HIS A 33 13.81 -4.85 -10.77
CA HIS A 33 13.86 -4.94 -9.31
C HIS A 33 12.49 -4.90 -8.61
N PHE A 34 11.38 -4.78 -9.34
CA PHE A 34 10.05 -4.67 -8.73
C PHE A 34 8.97 -5.51 -9.38
N GLU A 35 9.11 -5.98 -10.61
CA GLU A 35 8.02 -6.51 -11.42
C GLU A 35 7.47 -7.82 -10.84
N LYS A 36 8.37 -8.69 -10.38
CA LYS A 36 8.01 -10.00 -9.81
C LYS A 36 7.92 -9.99 -8.30
N ALA A 37 8.77 -9.21 -7.65
CA ALA A 37 8.83 -9.07 -6.21
C ALA A 37 9.39 -7.70 -5.85
N LEU A 38 8.91 -7.11 -4.76
CA LEU A 38 9.40 -5.84 -4.27
C LEU A 38 10.14 -6.01 -2.94
N ALA A 39 11.38 -5.55 -2.88
CA ALA A 39 12.10 -5.47 -1.61
C ALA A 39 11.39 -4.48 -0.67
N VAL A 40 11.08 -4.94 0.55
CA VAL A 40 10.54 -4.07 1.60
C VAL A 40 11.72 -3.33 2.25
N PRO A 41 11.68 -2.00 2.39
CA PRO A 41 12.74 -1.25 3.07
C PRO A 41 12.96 -1.77 4.49
N SER A 42 14.22 -1.88 4.91
CA SER A 42 14.60 -2.51 6.18
C SER A 42 13.90 -1.91 7.40
N ALA A 43 13.71 -0.59 7.42
CA ALA A 43 12.99 0.13 8.47
C ALA A 43 11.52 -0.32 8.64
N VAL A 44 10.92 -0.88 7.59
CA VAL A 44 9.55 -1.41 7.57
C VAL A 44 9.57 -2.91 7.80
N ALA A 45 10.56 -3.59 7.22
CA ALA A 45 10.75 -5.04 7.31
C ALA A 45 10.66 -5.51 8.77
N GLU A 46 11.44 -4.90 9.68
CA GLU A 46 11.46 -5.20 11.11
C GLU A 46 10.06 -5.28 11.75
N ARG A 47 9.12 -4.46 11.28
CA ARG A 47 7.77 -4.32 11.84
C ARG A 47 6.75 -5.25 11.18
N THR A 48 7.10 -5.80 10.04
CA THR A 48 6.28 -6.78 9.29
C THR A 48 6.81 -8.21 9.43
N ARG A 49 7.95 -8.44 10.11
CA ARG A 49 8.66 -9.73 10.18
C ARG A 49 7.81 -10.92 10.60
N SER A 50 6.79 -10.71 11.44
CA SER A 50 5.90 -11.79 11.89
C SER A 50 4.79 -12.15 10.90
N ARG A 51 4.58 -11.35 9.85
CA ARG A 51 3.50 -11.56 8.88
C ARG A 51 3.99 -12.40 7.69
N LYS A 52 3.21 -13.43 7.35
CA LYS A 52 3.39 -14.25 6.13
C LYS A 52 2.69 -13.64 4.91
N GLU A 53 1.74 -12.74 5.14
CA GLU A 53 0.92 -12.10 4.11
C GLU A 53 0.47 -10.71 4.58
N VAL A 54 0.34 -9.78 3.63
CA VAL A 54 -0.21 -8.44 3.83
C VAL A 54 -1.24 -8.14 2.75
N LYS A 55 -2.19 -7.26 3.05
CA LYS A 55 -3.12 -6.73 2.06
C LYS A 55 -2.59 -5.40 1.51
N VAL A 56 -2.29 -5.38 0.22
CA VAL A 56 -1.89 -4.17 -0.50
C VAL A 56 -3.13 -3.46 -1.01
N ARG A 57 -3.33 -2.19 -0.62
CA ARG A 57 -4.55 -1.41 -0.89
C ARG A 57 -4.24 -0.19 -1.75
N ILE A 58 -5.11 0.10 -2.71
CA ILE A 58 -5.06 1.32 -3.51
C ILE A 58 -6.48 1.85 -3.77
N ASN A 59 -6.60 3.16 -3.95
CA ASN A 59 -7.88 3.80 -4.26
C ASN A 59 -8.04 3.97 -5.78
N TRP A 60 -9.10 3.39 -6.33
CA TRP A 60 -9.59 3.56 -7.70
C TRP A 60 -10.89 4.38 -7.64
N GLY A 61 -10.77 5.70 -7.82
CA GLY A 61 -11.83 6.65 -7.56
C GLY A 61 -12.32 6.55 -6.12
N LYS A 62 -13.62 6.27 -5.93
CA LYS A 62 -14.24 6.02 -4.63
C LYS A 62 -14.14 4.57 -4.16
N THR A 63 -13.67 3.67 -5.03
CA THR A 63 -13.53 2.25 -4.73
C THR A 63 -12.14 1.93 -4.22
N MET A 64 -12.05 1.11 -3.19
CA MET A 64 -10.78 0.61 -2.69
C MET A 64 -10.54 -0.80 -3.20
N LYS A 65 -9.42 -1.01 -3.90
CA LYS A 65 -8.99 -2.32 -4.38
C LYS A 65 -7.90 -2.88 -3.47
N THR A 66 -7.90 -4.20 -3.32
CA THR A 66 -6.99 -4.90 -2.41
C THR A 66 -6.46 -6.16 -3.06
N TRP A 67 -5.17 -6.44 -2.85
CA TRP A 67 -4.49 -7.65 -3.29
C TRP A 67 -3.87 -8.35 -2.07
N PRO A 68 -4.12 -9.66 -1.86
CA PRO A 68 -3.36 -10.45 -0.90
C PRO A 68 -1.95 -10.67 -1.47
N VAL A 69 -0.93 -10.31 -0.70
CA VAL A 69 0.47 -10.39 -1.12
C VAL A 69 1.29 -11.10 -0.06
N LYS A 70 1.95 -12.20 -0.46
CA LYS A 70 2.83 -12.95 0.44
C LYS A 70 4.07 -12.15 0.78
N VAL A 71 4.52 -12.31 2.01
CA VAL A 71 5.75 -11.74 2.53
C VAL A 71 6.74 -12.88 2.70
N SER A 72 7.94 -12.74 2.13
CA SER A 72 8.97 -13.77 2.18
C SER A 72 10.31 -13.16 2.59
N VAL A 73 11.11 -13.95 3.30
CA VAL A 73 12.48 -13.57 3.71
C VAL A 73 13.46 -14.30 2.80
N ALA A 74 14.41 -13.58 2.22
CA ALA A 74 15.40 -14.16 1.31
C ALA A 74 16.81 -13.59 1.56
N GLY A 75 17.81 -14.40 1.20
CA GLY A 75 19.24 -14.07 1.28
C GLY A 75 19.81 -14.10 2.69
N LYS A 76 21.15 -14.10 2.77
CA LYS A 76 21.91 -14.23 4.04
C LYS A 76 21.63 -13.11 5.05
N LYS A 77 21.19 -11.94 4.58
CA LYS A 77 20.84 -10.77 5.42
C LYS A 77 19.37 -10.75 5.86
N GLY A 78 18.58 -11.77 5.50
CA GLY A 78 17.17 -11.86 5.87
C GLY A 78 16.32 -10.71 5.31
N ARG A 79 16.55 -10.31 4.05
CA ARG A 79 15.80 -9.21 3.43
C ARG A 79 14.38 -9.66 3.12
N MET A 80 13.41 -8.80 3.43
CA MET A 80 12.00 -9.08 3.19
C MET A 80 11.54 -8.61 1.82
N TYR A 81 10.64 -9.39 1.22
CA TYR A 81 10.07 -9.13 -0.09
C TYR A 81 8.56 -9.34 -0.09
N LEU A 82 7.86 -8.49 -0.82
CA LEU A 82 6.50 -8.74 -1.31
C LEU A 82 6.62 -9.63 -2.56
N THR A 83 6.03 -10.82 -2.53
CA THR A 83 6.25 -11.86 -3.56
C THR A 83 4.96 -12.28 -4.26
N SER A 84 4.44 -13.48 -4.00
CA SER A 84 3.21 -13.97 -4.63
C SER A 84 2.06 -12.98 -4.41
N GLY A 85 1.34 -12.63 -5.48
CA GLY A 85 0.29 -11.59 -5.50
C GLY A 85 0.80 -10.18 -5.84
N TRP A 86 2.11 -9.90 -5.71
CA TRP A 86 2.68 -8.59 -6.04
C TRP A 86 2.69 -8.31 -7.54
N ALA A 87 3.08 -9.27 -8.37
CA ALA A 87 3.09 -9.09 -9.83
C ALA A 87 1.68 -8.75 -10.38
N ALA A 88 0.64 -9.38 -9.84
CA ALA A 88 -0.76 -9.05 -10.19
C ALA A 88 -1.15 -7.62 -9.77
N TYR A 89 -0.61 -7.12 -8.66
CA TYR A 89 -0.76 -5.72 -8.26
C TYR A 89 -0.02 -4.78 -9.22
N VAL A 90 1.21 -5.10 -9.61
CA VAL A 90 2.02 -4.33 -10.59
C VAL A 90 1.26 -4.20 -11.92
N GLU A 91 0.81 -5.32 -12.46
CA GLU A 91 0.10 -5.40 -13.74
C GLU A 91 -1.23 -4.61 -13.70
N ALA A 92 -2.08 -4.90 -12.71
CA ALA A 92 -3.38 -4.25 -12.60
C ALA A 92 -3.30 -2.73 -12.40
N ASN A 93 -2.21 -2.24 -11.80
CA ASN A 93 -2.00 -0.81 -11.52
C ASN A 93 -1.03 -0.13 -12.50
N LYS A 94 -0.55 -0.88 -13.51
CA LYS A 94 0.36 -0.43 -14.57
C LYS A 94 1.59 0.27 -14.02
N LEU A 95 2.21 -0.32 -13.00
CA LEU A 95 3.44 0.25 -12.45
C LEU A 95 4.58 0.09 -13.45
N LEU A 96 5.30 1.17 -13.70
CA LEU A 96 6.39 1.24 -14.65
C LEU A 96 7.62 1.84 -13.95
N ALA A 97 8.81 1.52 -14.40
CA ALA A 97 9.98 2.31 -14.01
C ALA A 97 9.99 3.63 -14.80
N PRO A 98 10.40 4.78 -14.23
CA PRO A 98 10.76 5.00 -12.83
C PRO A 98 9.62 5.63 -11.99
N ASP A 99 8.43 5.01 -11.96
CA ASP A 99 7.40 5.40 -10.98
C ASP A 99 8.00 5.28 -9.56
N PHE A 100 7.50 6.08 -8.63
CA PHE A 100 7.78 5.88 -7.22
C PHE A 100 6.50 5.73 -6.42
N ILE A 101 6.57 4.85 -5.42
CA ILE A 101 5.43 4.47 -4.61
C ILE A 101 5.64 4.90 -3.18
N VAL A 102 4.58 5.47 -2.59
CA VAL A 102 4.52 5.80 -1.18
C VAL A 102 3.64 4.79 -0.50
N PHE A 103 4.27 3.98 0.35
CA PHE A 103 3.57 3.03 1.20
C PHE A 103 3.20 3.68 2.53
N SER A 104 2.04 3.28 3.04
CA SER A 104 1.58 3.58 4.39
C SER A 104 1.21 2.27 5.06
N TYR A 105 2.03 1.82 6.01
CA TYR A 105 1.75 0.65 6.81
C TYR A 105 0.94 1.05 8.05
N TYR A 106 -0.27 0.49 8.17
CA TYR A 106 -1.13 0.72 9.32
C TYR A 106 -0.95 -0.42 10.32
N VAL A 107 -0.28 -0.14 11.43
CA VAL A 107 0.12 -1.13 12.44
C VAL A 107 -1.08 -1.95 12.95
N ASP A 108 -2.22 -1.29 13.17
CA ASP A 108 -3.40 -1.90 13.79
C ASP A 108 -4.10 -2.93 12.89
N HIS A 109 -4.00 -2.79 11.56
CA HIS A 109 -4.67 -3.67 10.60
C HIS A 109 -3.70 -4.58 9.85
N GLY A 110 -2.41 -4.23 9.79
CA GLY A 110 -1.42 -4.96 9.00
C GLY A 110 -1.50 -4.72 7.51
N ASP A 111 -2.29 -3.73 7.09
CA ASP A 111 -2.52 -3.41 5.70
C ASP A 111 -1.51 -2.37 5.21
N LEU A 112 -1.20 -2.46 3.91
CA LEU A 112 -0.26 -1.60 3.22
C LEU A 112 -1.02 -0.77 2.20
N ALA A 113 -1.34 0.49 2.50
CA ALA A 113 -1.89 1.37 1.48
C ALA A 113 -0.78 1.95 0.61
N VAL A 114 -1.04 2.07 -0.68
CA VAL A 114 -0.08 2.55 -1.67
C VAL A 114 -0.64 3.79 -2.36
N LYS A 115 0.25 4.77 -2.60
CA LYS A 115 0.04 5.83 -3.57
C LYS A 115 1.15 5.73 -4.61
N VAL A 116 0.79 5.84 -5.88
CA VAL A 116 1.72 5.76 -7.00
C VAL A 116 1.90 7.17 -7.55
N PHE A 117 3.15 7.51 -7.85
CA PHE A 117 3.53 8.74 -8.49
C PHE A 117 4.32 8.41 -9.74
N ASP A 118 3.99 9.08 -10.83
CA ASP A 118 4.71 8.92 -12.09
C ASP A 118 6.09 9.60 -12.04
N PRO A 119 6.93 9.47 -13.08
CA PRO A 119 8.27 10.06 -13.10
C PRO A 119 8.32 11.59 -12.94
N SER A 120 7.22 12.31 -13.23
CA SER A 120 7.13 13.76 -12.97
C SER A 120 6.91 14.09 -11.50
N GLY A 121 6.60 13.08 -10.69
CA GLY A 121 6.21 13.22 -9.30
C GLY A 121 4.75 13.62 -9.09
N CYS A 122 3.95 13.59 -10.15
CA CYS A 122 2.51 13.72 -10.03
C CYS A 122 1.88 12.43 -9.52
N ARG A 123 0.93 12.55 -8.60
CA ARG A 123 0.20 11.40 -8.07
C ARG A 123 -0.70 10.83 -9.17
N ARG A 124 -0.56 9.53 -9.45
CA ARG A 124 -1.46 8.85 -10.37
C ARG A 124 -2.87 8.78 -9.78
N ILE A 125 -3.84 9.25 -10.56
CA ILE A 125 -5.27 9.15 -10.25
C ILE A 125 -5.82 7.96 -11.02
N TYR A 126 -6.31 6.97 -10.29
CA TYR A 126 -6.98 5.82 -10.86
C TYR A 126 -8.47 6.11 -10.92
N PRO A 127 -9.11 6.08 -12.10
CA PRO A 127 -10.56 6.23 -12.20
C PRO A 127 -11.28 5.01 -11.63
N GLU A 128 -12.60 5.14 -11.45
CA GLU A 128 -13.45 4.01 -11.08
C GLU A 128 -13.37 2.95 -12.18
N GLY A 129 -12.99 1.73 -11.80
CA GLY A 129 -12.75 0.62 -12.74
C GLY A 129 -11.28 0.33 -13.07
N GLY A 130 -10.34 1.22 -12.69
CA GLY A 130 -8.90 0.99 -12.82
C GLY A 130 -8.20 1.94 -13.79
N PRO A 131 -6.88 1.81 -13.98
CA PRO A 131 -6.13 2.72 -14.84
C PRO A 131 -6.58 2.55 -16.30
N VAL A 132 -7.02 3.64 -16.95
CA VAL A 132 -7.34 3.65 -18.38
C VAL A 132 -6.05 3.34 -19.14
N VAL A 133 -6.08 2.36 -20.04
CA VAL A 133 -4.97 2.11 -20.98
C VAL A 133 -5.01 3.27 -21.95
N ALA A 134 -4.11 4.24 -21.81
CA ALA A 134 -3.72 5.02 -22.97
C ALA A 134 -2.92 4.04 -23.83
N ASN A 135 -3.52 3.52 -24.90
CA ASN A 135 -2.78 2.82 -25.93
C ASN A 135 -1.77 3.82 -26.49
N LEU A 136 -0.48 3.58 -26.26
CA LEU A 136 0.60 4.14 -27.06
C LEU A 136 0.90 3.16 -28.19
#